data_AF-B8BZN4-F1
#
_entry.id   AF-B8BZN4-F1
#
_cell.length_a   1.000
_cell.length_b   1.000
_cell.length_c   1.000
_cell.angle_alpha   90.00
_cell.angle_beta   90.00
_cell.angle_gamma   90.00
#
_symmetry.space_group_name_H-M   'P 1'
#
loop_
_entity.id
_entity.type
_entity.pdbx_description
1 polymer ?
#
loop_
_entity_poly.entity_id
_entity_poly.type
_entity_poly.pdbx_seq_one_letter_code
_entity_poly.pdbx_strand_id
1 'polypeptide(L)'
;MTTAKLSALGFCGADDTVNPRHLALIAHKYPHVEWGILFRPDKEGLPRYATKAWIERLCHILNTAEDGNKIKLAAHLCGSYVNELLTSSTDSLSASSIDEFLTQLYKWGFRRVQVNATAVNGVYTEKLADDSTIQSFLRSTRAHPKLTFIVQKNEETHPLWNGLLKQEEPLLENVVFLHDESKGTGKEVTGGWPTDEKFVATSKRIVGFAGVSCKSYRVAVA
;
A
#
# COMPACT_ATOMS: atom_id res chain seq x y z
N MET A 1 3.83 -8.31 28.75
CA MET A 1 3.85 -8.62 27.31
C MET A 1 2.75 -7.82 26.64
N THR A 2 3.08 -6.93 25.71
CA THR A 2 2.10 -6.24 24.86
C THR A 2 1.59 -7.22 23.81
N THR A 3 0.28 -7.44 23.77
CA THR A 3 -0.37 -8.27 22.76
C THR A 3 -0.49 -7.49 21.45
N ALA A 4 -0.05 -8.07 20.34
CA ALA A 4 -0.25 -7.49 19.01
C ALA A 4 -1.76 -7.47 18.66
N LYS A 5 -2.24 -6.36 18.09
CA LYS A 5 -3.64 -6.19 17.65
C LYS A 5 -3.70 -6.08 16.13
N LEU A 6 -4.52 -6.91 15.50
CA LEU A 6 -4.78 -6.82 14.06
C LEU A 6 -5.54 -5.53 13.74
N SER A 7 -4.95 -4.68 12.89
CA SER A 7 -5.54 -3.40 12.47
C SER A 7 -6.34 -3.53 11.17
N ALA A 8 -5.82 -4.31 10.22
CA ALA A 8 -6.42 -4.58 8.92
C ALA A 8 -6.13 -6.03 8.45
N LEU A 9 -7.07 -6.61 7.71
CA LEU A 9 -6.93 -7.85 6.95
C LEU A 9 -7.18 -7.55 5.47
N GLY A 10 -6.15 -7.58 4.64
CA GLY A 10 -6.26 -7.16 3.24
C GLY A 10 -6.68 -8.27 2.28
N PHE A 11 -7.58 -7.92 1.37
CA PHE A 11 -7.84 -8.68 0.15
C PHE A 11 -7.54 -7.78 -1.05
N CYS A 12 -6.61 -8.22 -1.89
CA CYS A 12 -6.05 -7.38 -2.94
C CYS A 12 -6.38 -7.91 -4.34
N GLY A 13 -6.58 -7.00 -5.29
CA GLY A 13 -6.85 -7.36 -6.68
C GLY A 13 -8.32 -7.56 -7.00
N ALA A 14 -9.21 -6.85 -6.32
CA ALA A 14 -10.59 -6.71 -6.79
C ALA A 14 -10.61 -5.92 -8.11
N ASP A 15 -11.41 -6.39 -9.05
CA ASP A 15 -11.52 -5.85 -10.41
C ASP A 15 -13.00 -5.86 -10.88
N ASP A 16 -13.20 -5.59 -12.18
CA ASP A 16 -14.52 -5.51 -12.82
C ASP A 16 -15.35 -6.79 -12.74
N THR A 17 -14.75 -7.94 -12.42
CA THR A 17 -15.48 -9.21 -12.23
C THR A 17 -16.22 -9.28 -10.89
N VAL A 18 -15.88 -8.39 -9.94
CA VAL A 18 -16.47 -8.36 -8.60
C VAL A 18 -17.49 -7.23 -8.49
N ASN A 19 -18.69 -7.51 -7.97
CA ASN A 19 -19.66 -6.46 -7.67
C ASN A 19 -19.22 -5.67 -6.43
N PRO A 20 -19.02 -4.33 -6.51
CA PRO A 20 -18.62 -3.51 -5.36
C PRO A 20 -19.54 -3.62 -4.13
N ARG A 21 -20.84 -3.93 -4.32
CA ARG A 21 -21.77 -4.14 -3.20
C ARG A 21 -21.42 -5.37 -2.38
N HIS A 22 -20.84 -6.41 -2.98
CA HIS A 22 -20.38 -7.58 -2.22
C HIS A 22 -19.21 -7.24 -1.29
N LEU A 23 -18.32 -6.34 -1.73
CA LEU A 23 -17.23 -5.83 -0.88
C LEU A 23 -17.78 -5.09 0.34
N ALA A 24 -18.85 -4.31 0.15
CA ALA A 24 -19.54 -3.61 1.22
C ALA A 24 -20.16 -4.57 2.25
N LEU A 25 -20.84 -5.62 1.78
CA LEU A 25 -21.44 -6.63 2.65
C LEU A 25 -20.39 -7.35 3.51
N ILE A 26 -19.26 -7.71 2.91
CA ILE A 26 -18.16 -8.35 3.64
C ILE A 26 -17.54 -7.37 4.64
N ALA A 27 -17.28 -6.12 4.26
CA ALA A 27 -16.70 -5.11 5.13
C ALA A 27 -17.63 -4.77 6.32
N HIS A 28 -18.94 -4.77 6.11
CA HIS A 28 -19.93 -4.61 7.19
C HIS A 28 -19.84 -5.75 8.20
N LYS A 29 -19.77 -7.00 7.72
CA LYS A 29 -19.65 -8.18 8.59
C LYS A 29 -18.30 -8.29 9.28
N TYR A 30 -17.24 -7.83 8.63
CA TYR A 30 -15.86 -7.92 9.10
C TYR A 30 -15.18 -6.53 9.02
N PRO A 31 -15.34 -5.66 10.03
CA PRO A 31 -14.83 -4.27 10.00
C PRO A 31 -13.29 -4.13 9.94
N HIS A 32 -12.56 -5.24 10.13
CA HIS A 32 -11.12 -5.30 9.96
C HIS A 32 -10.68 -5.53 8.52
N VAL A 33 -11.60 -5.94 7.63
CA VAL A 33 -11.30 -6.17 6.22
C VAL A 33 -10.97 -4.86 5.51
N GLU A 34 -9.89 -4.90 4.73
CA GLU A 34 -9.44 -3.84 3.85
C GLU A 34 -9.34 -4.36 2.42
N TRP A 35 -9.79 -3.56 1.46
CA TRP A 35 -9.70 -3.91 0.04
C TRP A 35 -8.54 -3.16 -0.62
N GLY A 36 -7.57 -3.92 -1.09
CA GLY A 36 -6.45 -3.43 -1.87
C GLY A 36 -6.81 -3.31 -3.35
N ILE A 37 -6.95 -2.08 -3.85
CA ILE A 37 -7.24 -1.80 -5.26
C ILE A 37 -5.94 -1.45 -5.98
N LEU A 38 -5.62 -2.19 -7.04
CA LEU A 38 -4.37 -2.01 -7.80
C LEU A 38 -4.52 -0.87 -8.80
N PHE A 39 -3.58 0.07 -8.75
CA PHE A 39 -3.47 1.19 -9.67
C PHE A 39 -2.24 1.02 -10.53
N ARG A 40 -2.47 0.63 -11.79
CA ARG A 40 -1.45 0.47 -12.81
C ARG A 40 -2.05 0.86 -14.17
N PRO A 41 -1.82 2.10 -14.65
CA PRO A 41 -2.54 2.64 -15.80
C PRO A 41 -2.44 1.78 -17.06
N ASP A 42 -1.27 1.17 -17.32
CA ASP A 42 -1.03 0.29 -18.47
C ASP A 42 -1.76 -1.07 -18.40
N LYS A 43 -2.40 -1.40 -17.27
CA LYS A 43 -3.11 -2.66 -17.06
C LYS A 43 -4.58 -2.47 -16.67
N GLU A 44 -5.12 -1.27 -16.73
CA GLU A 44 -6.52 -1.00 -16.40
C GLU A 44 -7.48 -1.92 -17.18
N GLY A 45 -8.45 -2.51 -16.48
CA GLY A 45 -9.45 -3.42 -17.05
C GLY A 45 -8.97 -4.86 -17.25
N LEU A 46 -7.70 -5.16 -16.96
CA LEU A 46 -7.19 -6.54 -16.93
C LEU A 46 -7.51 -7.21 -15.58
N PRO A 47 -7.44 -8.56 -15.49
CA PRO A 47 -7.63 -9.26 -14.23
C PRO A 47 -6.75 -8.69 -13.11
N ARG A 48 -7.38 -8.43 -11.96
CA ARG A 48 -6.86 -7.76 -10.75
C ARG A 48 -6.68 -6.23 -10.84
N TYR A 49 -6.95 -5.60 -11.98
CA TYR A 49 -6.77 -4.17 -12.23
C TYR A 49 -8.10 -3.53 -12.63
N ALA A 50 -8.84 -3.03 -11.64
CA ALA A 50 -10.16 -2.42 -11.86
C ALA A 50 -10.11 -1.21 -12.82
N THR A 51 -11.15 -1.05 -13.64
CA THR A 51 -11.38 0.16 -14.42
C THR A 51 -11.68 1.37 -13.55
N LYS A 52 -11.39 2.59 -14.04
CA LYS A 52 -11.79 3.83 -13.38
C LYS A 52 -13.30 3.87 -13.09
N ALA A 53 -14.11 3.43 -14.05
CA ALA A 53 -15.56 3.37 -13.90
C ALA A 53 -15.98 2.43 -12.75
N TRP A 54 -15.29 1.30 -12.56
CA TRP A 54 -15.55 0.42 -11.43
C TRP A 54 -15.18 1.07 -10.09
N ILE A 55 -14.04 1.74 -10.05
CA ILE A 55 -13.55 2.45 -8.85
C ILE A 55 -14.54 3.55 -8.44
N GLU A 56 -15.01 4.34 -9.41
CA GLU A 56 -16.01 5.40 -9.16
C GLU A 56 -17.32 4.82 -8.60
N ARG A 57 -17.78 3.66 -9.10
CA ARG A 57 -18.96 2.97 -8.54
C ARG A 57 -18.72 2.50 -7.11
N LEU A 58 -17.55 1.92 -6.82
CA LEU A 58 -17.17 1.53 -5.47
C LEU A 58 -17.20 2.75 -4.54
N CYS A 59 -16.52 3.82 -4.90
CA CYS A 59 -16.46 5.07 -4.11
C CYS A 59 -17.84 5.72 -3.92
N HIS A 60 -18.71 5.67 -4.93
CA HIS A 60 -20.08 6.14 -4.79
C HIS A 60 -20.83 5.37 -3.70
N ILE A 61 -20.74 4.03 -3.71
CA ILE A 61 -21.36 3.17 -2.69
C ILE A 61 -20.83 3.50 -1.27
N LEU A 62 -19.54 3.82 -1.14
CA LEU A 62 -18.95 4.24 0.14
C LEU A 62 -19.59 5.53 0.68
N ASN A 63 -19.76 6.50 -0.20
CA ASN A 63 -20.18 7.84 0.17
C ASN A 63 -21.69 7.92 0.47
N THR A 64 -22.48 6.97 -0.03
CA THR A 64 -23.94 6.93 0.17
C THR A 64 -24.40 5.94 1.23
N ALA A 65 -23.50 5.20 1.88
CA ALA A 65 -23.87 4.23 2.90
C ALA A 65 -24.30 4.95 4.19
N GLU A 66 -25.61 4.96 4.48
CA GLU A 66 -26.21 5.60 5.66
C GLU A 66 -25.73 5.00 7.00
N ASP A 67 -25.36 3.71 7.00
CA ASP A 67 -25.07 2.93 8.22
C ASP A 67 -23.64 3.09 8.78
N GLY A 68 -22.89 4.11 8.36
CA GLY A 68 -21.52 4.31 8.83
C GLY A 68 -20.55 3.18 8.42
N ASN A 69 -20.91 2.37 7.42
CA ASN A 69 -20.08 1.32 6.85
C ASN A 69 -18.85 1.91 6.14
N LYS A 70 -17.79 2.13 6.91
CA LYS A 70 -16.49 2.53 6.39
C LYS A 70 -15.77 1.29 5.89
N ILE A 71 -16.03 0.91 4.64
CA ILE A 71 -15.14 0.00 3.92
C ILE A 71 -13.73 0.59 4.01
N LYS A 72 -12.76 -0.20 4.47
CA LYS A 72 -11.36 0.21 4.45
C LYS A 72 -10.80 -0.04 3.05
N LEU A 73 -10.16 0.97 2.49
CA LEU A 73 -9.53 0.88 1.18
C LEU A 73 -8.04 1.23 1.27
N ALA A 74 -7.23 0.41 0.60
CA ALA A 74 -5.82 0.66 0.33
C ALA A 74 -5.60 0.77 -1.19
N ALA A 75 -4.88 1.80 -1.62
CA ALA A 75 -4.49 1.98 -3.01
C ALA A 75 -3.12 1.35 -3.22
N HIS A 76 -3.00 0.38 -4.12
CA HIS A 76 -1.76 -0.33 -4.40
C HIS A 76 -1.14 0.27 -5.66
N LEU A 77 -0.23 1.21 -5.48
CA LEU A 77 0.43 1.88 -6.59
C LEU A 77 1.50 0.97 -7.20
N CYS A 78 1.49 0.87 -8.53
CA CYS A 78 2.49 0.20 -9.35
C CYS A 78 2.85 1.11 -10.55
N GLY A 79 3.86 0.72 -11.32
CA GLY A 79 4.19 1.32 -12.61
C GLY A 79 4.46 2.83 -12.53
N SER A 80 3.88 3.58 -13.46
CA SER A 80 4.08 5.03 -13.58
C SER A 80 3.72 5.78 -12.29
N TYR A 81 2.69 5.38 -11.55
CA TYR A 81 2.34 6.05 -10.28
C TYR A 81 3.44 5.94 -9.23
N VAL A 82 4.14 4.80 -9.15
CA VAL A 82 5.28 4.66 -8.24
C VAL A 82 6.48 5.43 -8.77
N ASN A 83 6.75 5.38 -10.08
CA ASN A 83 7.84 6.14 -10.66
C ASN A 83 7.66 7.64 -10.42
N GLU A 84 6.47 8.20 -10.68
CA GLU A 84 6.14 9.60 -10.41
C GLU A 84 6.26 9.95 -8.92
N LEU A 85 5.79 9.08 -8.02
CA LEU A 85 5.94 9.25 -6.57
C LEU A 85 7.42 9.34 -6.16
N LEU A 86 8.27 8.55 -6.80
CA LEU A 86 9.68 8.41 -6.49
C LEU A 86 10.57 9.40 -7.24
N THR A 87 10.08 10.08 -8.27
CA THR A 87 10.89 11.04 -9.05
C THR A 87 10.29 12.45 -9.13
N SER A 88 9.21 12.73 -8.40
CA SER A 88 8.61 14.07 -8.36
C SER A 88 9.61 15.10 -7.84
N SER A 89 9.68 16.27 -8.50
CA SER A 89 10.55 17.35 -8.05
C SER A 89 10.24 17.71 -6.59
N THR A 90 11.31 18.02 -5.84
CA THR A 90 11.24 18.55 -4.48
C THR A 90 10.84 20.03 -4.45
N ASP A 91 10.78 20.69 -5.61
CA ASP A 91 10.43 22.09 -5.70
C ASP A 91 8.95 22.29 -5.36
N SER A 92 8.69 22.80 -4.16
CA SER A 92 7.39 22.98 -3.52
C SER A 92 6.40 23.91 -4.24
N LEU A 93 6.71 24.38 -5.45
CA LEU A 93 5.98 25.44 -6.15
C LEU A 93 4.89 24.92 -7.11
N SER A 94 4.83 23.61 -7.39
CA SER A 94 3.70 23.01 -8.11
C SER A 94 3.35 21.62 -7.58
N ALA A 95 2.07 21.34 -7.35
CA ALA A 95 1.61 19.98 -7.11
C ALA A 95 1.96 19.10 -8.32
N SER A 96 2.61 17.97 -8.08
CA SER A 96 2.86 16.98 -9.13
C SER A 96 1.57 16.23 -9.48
N SER A 97 1.49 15.62 -10.66
CA SER A 97 0.37 14.74 -11.08
C SER A 97 0.06 13.67 -10.01
N ILE A 98 1.10 13.12 -9.38
CA ILE A 98 0.95 12.14 -8.31
C ILE A 98 0.35 12.76 -7.04
N ASP A 99 0.65 14.01 -6.68
CA ASP A 99 0.05 14.67 -5.52
C ASP A 99 -1.45 14.94 -5.71
N GLU A 100 -1.84 15.33 -6.92
CA GLU A 100 -3.26 15.47 -7.29
C GLU A 100 -3.97 14.13 -7.19
N PHE A 101 -3.32 13.07 -7.67
CA PHE A 101 -3.86 11.71 -7.60
C PHE A 101 -3.99 11.22 -6.16
N LEU A 102 -2.99 11.42 -5.29
CA LEU A 102 -3.06 11.10 -3.87
C LEU A 102 -4.19 11.87 -3.17
N THR A 103 -4.37 13.15 -3.51
CA THR A 103 -5.50 13.95 -3.03
C THR A 103 -6.84 13.35 -3.47
N GLN A 104 -6.93 12.89 -4.72
CA GLN A 104 -8.11 12.24 -5.26
C GLN A 104 -8.41 10.90 -4.57
N LEU A 105 -7.39 10.08 -4.31
CA LEU A 105 -7.52 8.84 -3.54
C LEU A 105 -8.14 9.11 -2.16
N TYR A 106 -7.66 10.13 -1.45
CA TYR A 106 -8.22 10.49 -0.15
C TYR A 106 -9.71 10.88 -0.25
N LYS A 107 -10.09 11.68 -1.27
CA LYS A 107 -11.49 12.06 -1.55
C LYS A 107 -12.36 10.85 -1.89
N TRP A 108 -11.80 9.86 -2.57
CA TRP A 108 -12.43 8.57 -2.88
C TRP A 108 -12.54 7.62 -1.69
N GLY A 109 -12.06 8.00 -0.51
CA GLY A 109 -12.19 7.22 0.72
C GLY A 109 -10.99 6.34 1.04
N PHE A 110 -9.97 6.32 0.19
CA PHE A 110 -8.72 5.62 0.50
C PHE A 110 -8.02 6.29 1.69
N ARG A 111 -7.45 5.46 2.57
CA ARG A 111 -6.69 5.93 3.73
C ARG A 111 -5.26 5.37 3.77
N ARG A 112 -5.00 4.34 2.98
CA ARG A 112 -3.69 3.69 2.88
C ARG A 112 -3.24 3.62 1.43
N VAL A 113 -1.94 3.75 1.22
CA VAL A 113 -1.29 3.71 -0.09
C VAL A 113 -0.12 2.76 -0.01
N GLN A 114 -0.20 1.61 -0.65
CA GLN A 114 0.89 0.66 -0.75
C GLN A 114 1.76 0.98 -1.97
N VAL A 115 3.07 1.10 -1.74
CA VAL A 115 4.07 1.41 -2.76
C VAL A 115 4.79 0.12 -3.15
N ASN A 116 4.44 -0.43 -4.31
CA ASN A 116 5.01 -1.68 -4.84
C ASN A 116 6.18 -1.40 -5.78
N ALA A 117 7.30 -0.96 -5.21
CA ALA A 117 8.47 -0.45 -5.94
C ALA A 117 9.38 -1.53 -6.57
N THR A 118 8.79 -2.49 -7.29
CA THR A 118 9.51 -3.61 -7.92
C THR A 118 9.45 -3.54 -9.45
N ALA A 119 10.47 -4.07 -10.14
CA ALA A 119 10.58 -4.17 -11.58
C ALA A 119 9.41 -4.94 -12.22
N VAL A 120 8.93 -6.03 -11.59
CA VAL A 120 7.75 -6.78 -12.08
C VAL A 120 6.48 -5.90 -12.12
N ASN A 121 6.44 -4.89 -11.24
CA ASN A 121 5.39 -3.89 -11.17
C ASN A 121 5.63 -2.68 -12.09
N GLY A 122 6.71 -2.66 -12.89
CA GLY A 122 7.01 -1.60 -13.86
C GLY A 122 7.76 -0.40 -13.26
N VAL A 123 8.48 -0.61 -12.15
CA VAL A 123 9.20 0.45 -11.42
C VAL A 123 10.69 0.45 -11.77
N TYR A 124 11.29 1.63 -11.85
CA TYR A 124 12.73 1.83 -12.06
C TYR A 124 13.53 1.52 -10.79
N THR A 125 13.88 0.24 -10.60
CA THR A 125 14.51 -0.24 -9.36
C THR A 125 15.95 0.22 -9.18
N GLU A 126 16.63 0.58 -10.25
CA GLU A 126 18.03 1.03 -10.25
C GLU A 126 18.23 2.38 -9.53
N LYS A 127 17.16 3.16 -9.36
CA LYS A 127 17.19 4.49 -8.72
C LYS A 127 16.70 4.49 -7.28
N LEU A 128 16.34 3.33 -6.72
CA LEU A 128 15.75 3.23 -5.38
C LEU A 128 16.70 3.66 -4.26
N ALA A 129 18.01 3.65 -4.52
CA ALA A 129 19.04 4.08 -3.58
C ALA A 129 19.31 5.59 -3.63
N ASP A 130 18.84 6.29 -4.66
CA ASP A 130 19.20 7.68 -4.92
C ASP A 130 18.59 8.58 -3.86
N ASP A 131 19.37 9.54 -3.34
CA ASP A 131 18.86 10.49 -2.34
C ASP A 131 17.65 11.26 -2.88
N SER A 132 17.68 11.66 -4.16
CA SER A 132 16.52 12.30 -4.81
C SER A 132 15.25 11.46 -4.75
N THR A 133 15.36 10.13 -4.88
CA THR A 133 14.23 9.20 -4.75
C THR A 133 13.67 9.19 -3.33
N ILE A 134 14.57 9.12 -2.34
CA ILE A 134 14.19 9.16 -0.93
C ILE A 134 13.52 10.49 -0.58
N GLN A 135 14.09 11.62 -1.01
CA GLN A 135 13.53 12.94 -0.75
C GLN A 135 12.18 13.15 -1.46
N SER A 136 12.01 12.65 -2.68
CA SER A 136 10.71 12.70 -3.39
C SER A 136 9.62 11.94 -2.62
N PHE A 137 9.92 10.73 -2.14
CA PHE A 137 8.99 9.96 -1.32
C PHE A 137 8.65 10.70 -0.01
N LEU A 138 9.66 11.21 0.71
CA LEU A 138 9.46 11.92 1.97
C LEU A 138 8.67 13.22 1.78
N ARG A 139 8.91 13.97 0.70
CA ARG A 139 8.11 15.14 0.32
C ARG A 139 6.63 14.78 0.17
N SER A 140 6.33 13.76 -0.64
CA SER A 140 4.96 13.30 -0.89
C SER A 140 4.27 12.88 0.41
N THR A 141 4.94 12.06 1.22
CA THR A 141 4.38 11.56 2.49
C THR A 141 4.14 12.67 3.51
N ARG A 142 4.98 13.72 3.55
CA ARG A 142 4.74 14.94 4.36
C ARG A 142 3.56 15.76 3.85
N ALA A 143 3.40 15.88 2.53
CA ALA A 143 2.30 16.63 1.91
C ALA A 143 0.94 15.95 2.12
N HIS A 144 0.92 14.63 2.33
CA HIS A 144 -0.30 13.84 2.49
C HIS A 144 -0.38 13.12 3.85
N PRO A 145 -0.37 13.84 4.99
CA PRO A 145 -0.27 13.24 6.33
C PRO A 145 -1.50 12.41 6.72
N LYS A 146 -2.62 12.59 6.01
CA LYS A 146 -3.87 11.83 6.23
C LYS A 146 -3.88 10.47 5.52
N LEU A 147 -2.88 10.19 4.69
CA LEU A 147 -2.67 8.90 4.06
C LEU A 147 -1.53 8.18 4.78
N THR A 148 -1.74 6.90 5.08
CA THR A 148 -0.68 6.00 5.53
C THR A 148 -0.01 5.34 4.33
N PHE A 149 1.29 5.53 4.17
CA PHE A 149 2.09 4.92 3.12
C PHE A 149 2.69 3.60 3.61
N ILE A 150 2.42 2.53 2.89
CA ILE A 150 2.89 1.18 3.16
C ILE A 150 4.03 0.88 2.17
N VAL A 151 5.27 0.87 2.66
CA VAL A 151 6.42 0.53 1.82
C VAL A 151 6.58 -1.00 1.80
N GLN A 152 6.51 -1.59 0.60
CA GLN A 152 6.75 -3.01 0.40
C GLN A 152 8.23 -3.33 0.67
N LYS A 153 8.50 -4.25 1.59
CA LYS A 153 9.83 -4.75 1.94
C LYS A 153 10.06 -6.13 1.34
N ASN A 154 11.10 -6.21 0.55
CA ASN A 154 11.77 -7.43 0.09
C ASN A 154 13.23 -7.07 -0.24
N GLU A 155 13.99 -8.04 -0.74
CA GLU A 155 15.37 -7.84 -1.17
C GLU A 155 15.50 -6.75 -2.25
N GLU A 156 14.59 -6.75 -3.24
CA GLU A 156 14.63 -5.83 -4.38
C GLU A 156 14.35 -4.37 -3.95
N THR A 157 13.43 -4.17 -3.00
CA THR A 157 13.11 -2.84 -2.46
C THR A 157 14.02 -2.42 -1.30
N HIS A 158 15.03 -3.25 -0.93
CA HIS A 158 16.00 -2.94 0.12
C HIS A 158 16.60 -1.54 0.00
N PRO A 159 17.08 -1.09 -1.17
CA PRO A 159 17.68 0.24 -1.29
C PRO A 159 16.73 1.37 -0.83
N LEU A 160 15.43 1.28 -1.18
CA LEU A 160 14.42 2.27 -0.81
C LEU A 160 14.18 2.29 0.70
N TRP A 161 13.76 1.16 1.29
CA TRP A 161 13.38 1.17 2.71
C TRP A 161 14.57 1.35 3.64
N ASN A 162 15.77 0.89 3.25
CA ASN A 162 16.99 1.13 4.00
C ASN A 162 17.42 2.60 3.92
N GLY A 163 17.28 3.24 2.75
CA GLY A 163 17.51 4.67 2.58
C GLY A 163 16.60 5.51 3.48
N LEU A 164 15.32 5.14 3.60
CA LEU A 164 14.36 5.79 4.50
C LEU A 164 14.74 5.65 5.99
N LEU A 165 15.28 4.49 6.40
CA LEU A 165 15.69 4.25 7.79
C LEU A 165 17.00 4.95 8.18
N LYS A 166 17.82 5.34 7.19
CA LYS A 166 19.12 6.01 7.39
C LYS A 166 19.04 7.53 7.38
N GLN A 167 17.85 8.10 7.21
CA GLN A 167 17.66 9.54 7.29
C GLN A 167 17.99 10.04 8.70
N GLU A 168 18.55 11.25 8.81
CA GLU A 168 18.85 11.87 10.10
C GLU A 168 17.58 12.14 10.91
N GLU A 169 16.52 12.55 10.20
CA GLU A 169 15.20 12.78 10.79
C GLU A 169 14.46 11.45 11.05
N PRO A 170 13.69 11.35 12.16
CA PRO A 170 12.86 10.19 12.41
C PRO A 170 11.87 9.92 11.27
N LEU A 171 11.65 8.64 10.98
CA LEU A 171 10.67 8.22 9.99
C LEU A 171 9.28 8.80 10.33
N LEU A 172 8.57 9.34 9.34
CA LEU A 172 7.25 9.95 9.53
C LEU A 172 6.22 8.92 10.04
N GLU A 173 5.35 9.30 10.97
CA GLU A 173 4.38 8.38 11.60
C GLU A 173 3.41 7.72 10.61
N ASN A 174 3.14 8.39 9.49
CA ASN A 174 2.28 7.87 8.44
C ASN A 174 3.02 6.95 7.44
N VAL A 175 4.25 6.53 7.74
CA VAL A 175 4.98 5.51 6.97
C VAL A 175 5.07 4.22 7.78
N VAL A 176 4.61 3.13 7.16
CA VAL A 176 4.64 1.76 7.70
C VAL A 176 5.24 0.81 6.67
N PHE A 177 5.60 -0.40 7.12
CA PHE A 177 6.24 -1.40 6.26
C PHE A 177 5.39 -2.65 6.13
N LEU A 178 5.35 -3.22 4.93
CA LEU A 178 4.75 -4.52 4.62
C LEU A 178 5.85 -5.48 4.17
N HIS A 179 6.02 -6.61 4.84
CA HIS A 179 6.89 -7.67 4.33
C HIS A 179 6.15 -8.48 3.28
N ASP A 180 6.68 -8.47 2.07
CA ASP A 180 6.14 -9.19 0.93
C ASP A 180 7.27 -9.60 -0.01
N GLU A 181 7.84 -10.76 0.30
CA GLU A 181 8.87 -11.42 -0.51
C GLU A 181 8.30 -11.97 -1.83
N SER A 182 6.98 -12.10 -1.96
CA SER A 182 6.33 -12.54 -3.20
C SER A 182 6.27 -11.45 -4.28
N LYS A 183 6.62 -10.20 -3.94
CA LYS A 183 6.58 -9.04 -4.85
C LYS A 183 5.18 -8.81 -5.45
N GLY A 184 4.12 -9.19 -4.74
CA GLY A 184 2.73 -9.13 -5.22
C GLY A 184 2.34 -10.19 -6.27
N THR A 185 3.23 -11.16 -6.54
CA THR A 185 2.98 -12.23 -7.52
C THR A 185 2.21 -13.43 -6.94
N GLY A 186 2.05 -13.49 -5.62
CA GLY A 186 1.39 -14.61 -4.95
C GLY A 186 2.21 -15.91 -4.98
N LYS A 187 3.48 -15.83 -5.40
CA LYS A 187 4.40 -16.97 -5.35
C LYS A 187 4.81 -17.24 -3.91
N GLU A 188 4.84 -18.53 -3.56
CA GLU A 188 5.28 -18.99 -2.25
C GLU A 188 6.72 -18.58 -1.99
N VAL A 189 6.95 -18.01 -0.81
CA VAL A 189 8.29 -17.73 -0.33
C VAL A 189 8.73 -18.90 0.54
N THR A 190 9.74 -19.62 0.09
CA THR A 190 10.36 -20.71 0.85
C THR A 190 11.12 -20.13 2.04
N GLY A 191 10.70 -20.42 3.28
CA GLY A 191 11.41 -19.95 4.49
C GLY A 191 10.54 -19.64 5.71
N GLY A 192 9.22 -19.56 5.55
CA GLY A 192 8.31 -19.20 6.65
C GLY A 192 8.34 -17.70 6.98
N TRP A 193 7.56 -17.29 7.99
CA TRP A 193 7.52 -15.88 8.41
C TRP A 193 8.82 -15.50 9.13
N PRO A 194 9.43 -14.33 8.85
CA PRO A 194 10.60 -13.87 9.61
C PRO A 194 10.24 -13.70 11.09
N THR A 195 10.95 -14.41 11.98
CA THR A 195 10.73 -14.40 13.43
C THR A 195 11.71 -13.51 14.19
N ASP A 196 12.53 -12.72 13.50
CA ASP A 196 13.61 -11.94 14.13
C ASP A 196 13.02 -10.95 15.16
N GLU A 197 13.38 -11.06 16.44
CA GLU A 197 12.85 -10.14 17.46
C GLU A 197 13.28 -8.68 17.23
N LYS A 198 14.43 -8.46 16.58
CA LYS A 198 14.83 -7.12 16.14
C LYS A 198 13.85 -6.54 15.13
N PHE A 199 13.11 -7.35 14.40
CA PHE A 199 12.14 -6.92 13.37
C PHE A 199 10.85 -6.34 13.95
N VAL A 200 10.34 -6.97 15.02
CA VAL A 200 9.19 -6.46 15.79
C VAL A 200 9.63 -5.26 16.64
N ALA A 201 10.87 -5.27 17.15
CA ALA A 201 11.40 -4.20 17.99
C ALA A 201 11.86 -2.95 17.23
N THR A 202 12.46 -3.08 16.04
CA THR A 202 12.94 -1.94 15.23
C THR A 202 11.81 -1.18 14.56
N SER A 203 10.66 -1.82 14.32
CA SER A 203 9.53 -1.14 13.70
C SER A 203 8.82 -0.20 14.68
N LYS A 204 8.75 -0.49 15.99
CA LYS A 204 7.92 0.25 17.00
C LYS A 204 6.49 0.61 16.51
N ARG A 205 6.03 0.05 15.39
CA ARG A 205 4.94 0.52 14.53
C ARG A 205 4.25 -0.66 13.86
N ILE A 206 3.10 -0.39 13.26
CA ILE A 206 2.28 -1.38 12.54
C ILE A 206 3.12 -2.06 11.44
N VAL A 207 3.25 -3.38 11.51
CA VAL A 207 3.91 -4.21 10.49
C VAL A 207 2.84 -5.01 9.74
N GLY A 208 2.89 -4.94 8.41
CA GLY A 208 2.11 -5.79 7.52
C GLY A 208 2.88 -7.02 7.07
N PHE A 209 2.14 -8.05 6.67
CA PHE A 209 2.66 -9.36 6.27
C PHE A 209 1.87 -9.89 5.06
N ALA A 210 2.55 -10.28 3.99
CA ALA A 210 1.96 -10.91 2.79
C ALA A 210 2.91 -11.95 2.17
N GLY A 211 2.35 -12.85 1.33
CA GLY A 211 3.16 -13.71 0.45
C GLY A 211 3.78 -14.98 1.05
N VAL A 212 3.39 -15.44 2.25
CA VAL A 212 3.99 -16.61 2.92
C VAL A 212 2.97 -17.71 3.25
N SER A 213 3.34 -18.99 3.09
CA SER A 213 2.56 -20.16 3.49
C SER A 213 2.46 -20.25 5.03
N CYS A 214 1.24 -20.22 5.56
CA CYS A 214 0.98 -20.43 6.99
C CYS A 214 0.59 -21.90 7.23
N LYS A 215 1.56 -22.78 7.54
CA LYS A 215 1.27 -24.16 7.96
C LYS A 215 0.88 -24.29 9.44
N SER A 216 1.08 -23.23 10.23
CA SER A 216 0.78 -23.24 11.66
C SER A 216 0.50 -21.82 12.13
N TYR A 217 -0.63 -21.60 12.81
CA TYR A 217 -1.10 -20.38 13.48
C TYR A 217 -1.97 -19.39 12.69
N ARG A 218 -2.77 -18.65 13.46
CA ARG A 218 -3.94 -17.88 13.03
C ARG A 218 -3.52 -16.66 12.20
N VAL A 219 -3.90 -16.71 10.92
CA VAL A 219 -4.06 -15.66 9.90
C VAL A 219 -3.74 -14.22 10.34
N ALA A 220 -2.74 -13.63 9.68
CA ALA A 220 -2.67 -12.20 9.40
C ALA A 220 -2.18 -12.03 7.94
N VAL A 221 -3.07 -11.55 7.07
CA VAL A 221 -2.76 -11.15 5.70
C VAL A 221 -3.02 -9.65 5.65
N ALA A 222 -2.03 -8.85 5.27
CA ALA A 222 -2.18 -7.40 5.14
C ALA A 222 -2.95 -7.00 3.88
#